data_AF-A0A2S6R2D5-F1
#
_entry.id   AF-A0A2S6R2D5-F1
#
_cell.length_a   1.000
_cell.length_b   1.000
_cell.length_c   1.000
_cell.angle_alpha   90.00
_cell.angle_beta   90.00
_cell.angle_gamma   90.00
#
_symmetry.space_group_name_H-M   'P 1'
#
loop_
_entity.id
_entity.type
_entity.pdbx_description
1 polymer ?
#
loop_
_entity_poly.entity_id
_entity_poly.type
_entity_poly.pdbx_seq_one_letter_code
_entity_poly.pdbx_strand_id
1 'polypeptide(L)' 'MFYEPKKGDHGLPKNPFNSLVIPRPIGWITSLDANGVVNLAPYSFFNAVCYRPPTVMFAAGAG' A
#
# COMPACT_ATOMS: atom_id res chain seq x y z
N MET A 1 15.38 8.65 -18.40
CA MET A 1 15.41 9.13 -17.00
C MET A 1 16.02 8.02 -16.16
N PHE A 2 17.05 8.32 -15.37
CA PHE A 2 17.59 7.38 -14.39
C PHE A 2 16.96 7.70 -13.03
N TYR A 3 16.22 6.76 -12.45
CA TYR A 3 15.58 6.94 -11.14
C TYR A 3 16.39 6.19 -10.09
N GLU A 4 16.98 6.93 -9.16
CA GLU A 4 17.73 6.37 -8.04
C GLU A 4 16.96 6.66 -6.73
N PRO A 5 16.23 5.68 -6.18
CA PRO A 5 15.32 5.92 -5.05
C PRO A 5 16.00 6.54 -3.83
N LYS A 6 17.28 6.22 -3.60
CA LYS A 6 18.05 6.72 -2.45
C LYS A 6 18.35 8.21 -2.52
N LYS A 7 18.44 8.78 -3.73
CA LYS A 7 18.82 10.19 -3.91
C LYS A 7 17.64 11.14 -3.77
N GLY A 8 16.43 10.69 -4.06
CA GLY A 8 15.21 11.52 -3.99
C GLY A 8 15.20 12.71 -4.94
N ASP A 9 16.15 12.82 -5.86
CA ASP A 9 16.41 13.95 -6.76
C ASP A 9 15.74 13.80 -8.13
N HIS A 10 14.65 13.03 -8.19
CA HIS A 10 13.98 12.63 -9.43
C HIS A 10 13.24 13.77 -10.16
N GLY A 11 13.16 14.98 -9.58
CA GLY A 11 12.62 16.18 -10.24
C GLY A 11 11.13 16.14 -10.60
N LEU A 12 10.36 15.21 -10.03
CA LEU A 12 8.93 15.06 -10.29
C LEU A 12 8.09 15.49 -9.09
N PRO A 13 6.83 15.95 -9.29
CA PRO A 13 5.95 16.37 -8.21
C PRO A 13 5.57 15.25 -7.22
N LYS A 14 5.68 13.98 -7.65
CA LYS A 14 5.36 12.80 -6.84
C LYS A 14 6.46 11.77 -7.01
N ASN A 15 6.64 10.93 -6.00
CA ASN A 15 7.61 9.84 -6.03
C ASN A 15 7.29 8.86 -7.18
N PRO A 16 8.21 8.62 -8.13
CA PRO A 16 8.01 7.70 -9.26
C PRO A 16 7.66 6.29 -8.83
N PHE A 17 8.11 5.85 -7.65
CA PHE A 17 7.91 4.50 -7.14
C PHE A 17 6.43 4.07 -7.18
N ASN A 18 5.52 4.97 -6.82
CA ASN A 18 4.07 4.71 -6.81
C ASN A 18 3.48 4.42 -8.20
N SER A 19 4.22 4.72 -9.28
CA SER A 19 3.79 4.50 -10.66
C SER A 19 4.48 3.30 -11.32
N LEU A 20 5.46 2.67 -10.63
CA LEU A 20 6.20 1.52 -11.19
C LEU A 20 5.41 0.20 -11.13
N VAL A 21 4.53 0.07 -10.16
CA VAL A 21 3.68 -1.13 -9.97
C VAL A 21 2.23 -0.70 -10.02
N ILE A 22 1.63 -0.80 -11.21
CA ILE A 22 0.23 -0.48 -11.51
C ILE A 22 -0.33 -1.44 -12.57
N PRO A 23 -1.65 -1.71 -12.61
CA PRO A 23 -2.65 -1.30 -11.62
C PRO A 23 -2.45 -2.04 -10.29
N ARG A 24 -2.88 -1.44 -9.17
CA ARG A 24 -2.87 -2.09 -7.86
C ARG A 24 -4.30 -2.33 -7.36
N PRO A 25 -4.61 -3.53 -6.86
CA PRO A 25 -5.87 -3.74 -6.16
C PRO A 25 -5.91 -2.87 -4.89
N ILE A 26 -7.10 -2.37 -4.56
CA ILE A 26 -7.33 -1.58 -3.35
C ILE A 26 -7.96 -2.49 -2.29
N GLY A 27 -7.22 -2.77 -1.22
CA GLY A 27 -7.74 -3.45 -0.04
C GLY A 27 -8.41 -2.44 0.89
N TRP A 28 -9.74 -2.54 1.04
CA TRP A 28 -10.49 -1.78 2.05
C TRP A 28 -10.50 -2.55 3.36
N ILE A 29 -9.78 -2.05 4.36
CA ILE A 29 -9.60 -2.75 5.63
C ILE A 29 -10.39 -2.02 6.72
N THR A 30 -11.30 -2.75 7.37
CA THR A 30 -11.99 -2.29 8.58
C THR A 30 -11.26 -2.75 9.83
N SER A 31 -11.27 -1.95 10.89
CA SER A 31 -10.82 -2.35 12.22
C SER A 31 -11.74 -1.77 13.29
N LEU A 32 -11.63 -2.31 14.51
CA LEU A 32 -12.29 -1.78 15.70
C LEU A 32 -11.23 -1.28 16.65
N ASP A 33 -11.48 -0.13 17.28
CA ASP A 33 -10.68 0.31 18.42
C ASP A 33 -11.09 -0.43 19.71
N ALA A 34 -10.44 -0.11 20.83
CA ALA A 34 -10.73 -0.72 22.13
C ALA A 34 -12.15 -0.40 22.66
N ASN A 35 -12.80 0.66 22.15
CA ASN A 35 -14.15 1.06 22.52
C ASN A 35 -15.21 0.51 21.53
N GLY A 36 -14.80 -0.26 20.52
CA GLY A 36 -15.68 -0.78 19.48
C GLY A 36 -16.03 0.22 18.37
N VAL A 37 -15.32 1.34 18.27
CA VAL A 37 -15.50 2.31 17.17
C VAL A 37 -14.89 1.73 15.89
N VAL A 38 -15.68 1.74 14.81
CA VAL A 38 -15.29 1.24 13.49
C VAL A 38 -14.40 2.24 12.77
N ASN A 39 -13.27 1.75 12.26
CA ASN A 39 -12.40 2.45 11.32
C ASN A 39 -12.43 1.76 9.95
N LEU A 40 -12.25 2.53 8.88
CA LEU A 40 -12.13 2.04 7.51
C LEU A 40 -11.06 2.84 6.77
N ALA A 41 -10.08 2.16 6.16
CA ALA A 41 -9.05 2.81 5.35
C ALA A 41 -8.72 1.99 4.08
N PRO A 42 -8.42 2.66 2.95
CA PRO A 42 -7.98 2.01 1.72
C PRO A 42 -6.45 1.84 1.69
N TYR A 43 -5.99 0.65 1.30
CA TYR A 43 -4.56 0.33 1.12
C TYR A 43 -4.30 -0.19 -0.30
N SER A 44 -3.44 0.52 -1.05
CA SER A 44 -3.06 0.10 -2.41
C SER A 44 -1.86 -0.86 -2.45
N PHE A 45 -1.17 -1.07 -1.33
CA PHE A 45 -0.11 -2.08 -1.20
C PHE A 45 -0.75 -3.34 -0.60
N PHE A 46 -1.63 -3.96 -1.39
CA PHE A 46 -2.44 -5.11 -1.02
C PHE A 46 -2.27 -6.22 -2.04
N ASN A 47 -2.16 -7.49 -1.59
CA ASN A 47 -2.17 -8.63 -2.50
C ASN A 47 -2.56 -9.95 -1.79
N ALA A 48 -2.98 -10.94 -2.57
CA ALA A 48 -3.06 -12.32 -2.13
C ALA A 48 -1.65 -12.92 -1.99
N VAL A 49 -1.45 -13.76 -0.97
CA VAL A 49 -0.14 -14.37 -0.64
C VAL A 49 -0.18 -15.87 -0.85
N CYS A 50 -1.23 -16.53 -0.36
CA CYS A 50 -1.36 -17.98 -0.41
C CYS A 50 -2.82 -18.37 -0.58
N TYR A 51 -3.06 -19.51 -1.26
CA TYR A 51 -4.39 -20.09 -1.38
C TYR A 51 -4.72 -21.10 -0.27
N ARG A 52 -3.71 -21.76 0.33
CA ARG A 52 -3.89 -22.73 1.44
C ARG A 52 -2.80 -22.59 2.52
N PRO A 53 -3.13 -22.11 3.72
CA PRO A 53 -4.40 -21.43 4.03
C PRO A 53 -4.55 -20.16 3.18
N PRO A 54 -5.78 -19.72 2.88
CA PRO A 54 -6.01 -18.44 2.21
C PRO A 54 -5.42 -17.30 3.05
N THR A 55 -4.46 -16.58 2.47
CA THR A 55 -3.73 -15.50 3.16
C THR A 55 -3.59 -14.31 2.25
N VAL A 56 -3.73 -13.11 2.81
CA VAL A 56 -3.47 -11.83 2.16
C VAL A 56 -2.43 -11.05 2.94
N MET A 57 -1.81 -10.06 2.31
CA MET A 57 -0.96 -9.07 2.97
C MET A 57 -1.40 -7.65 2.60
N PHE A 58 -1.19 -6.72 3.52
CA PHE A 58 -1.24 -5.29 3.24
C PHE A 58 -0.19 -4.55 4.08
N ALA A 59 0.26 -3.39 3.61
CA ALA A 59 1.18 -2.52 4.34
C ALA A 59 0.47 -1.25 4.82
N ALA A 60 0.50 -0.99 6.14
CA ALA A 60 -0.17 0.13 6.79
C ALA A 60 0.76 1.29 7.19
N GLY A 61 2.00 1.29 6.69
CA GLY A 61 2.99 2.32 7.01
C GLY A 61 2.63 3.69 6.42
N ALA A 62 3.12 4.76 7.05
CA ALA A 62 3.18 6.07 6.42
C ALA A 62 4.19 6.03 5.26
N GLY A 63 3.75 6.42 4.06
CA GLY A 63 4.59 6.50 2.86
C GLY A 63 5.46 7.74 2.80
#